data_AF-A0AAV1RDD4-F1
#
_entry.id   AF-A0AAV1RDD4-F1
#
_cell.length_a   1.000
_cell.length_b   1.000
_cell.length_c   1.000
_cell.angle_alpha   90.00
_cell.angle_beta   90.00
_cell.angle_gamma   90.00
#
_symmetry.space_group_name_H-M   'P 1'
#
loop_
_entity.id
_entity.type
_entity.pdbx_description
1 polymer ?
#
loop_
_entity_poly.entity_id
_entity_poly.type
_entity_poly.pdbx_seq_one_letter_code
_entity_poly.pdbx_strand_id
1 'polypeptide(L)' 'MFVNEVGTMARIQQKNGHYHIANISTVRQCIKLPWNGILTVVSCLELTNIHERNV' A
#
# COMPACT_ATOMS: atom_id res chain seq x y z
N MET A 1 -19.69 5.32 0.17
CA MET A 1 -18.70 5.63 -0.90
C MET A 1 -17.46 4.79 -0.67
N PHE A 2 -16.90 4.18 -1.71
CA PHE A 2 -15.62 3.46 -1.63
C PHE A 2 -14.49 4.37 -2.10
N VAL A 3 -13.36 4.37 -1.39
CA VAL A 3 -12.14 5.10 -1.77
C VAL A 3 -11.00 4.09 -1.84
N ASN A 4 -10.31 4.07 -2.98
CA ASN A 4 -9.12 3.26 -3.19
C ASN A 4 -7.91 4.17 -3.26
N GLU A 5 -6.89 3.89 -2.47
CA GLU A 5 -5.58 4.54 -2.52
C GLU A 5 -4.54 3.49 -2.92
N VAL A 6 -3.69 3.82 -3.90
CA VAL A 6 -2.63 2.92 -4.36
C VAL A 6 -1.28 3.60 -4.08
N GLY A 7 -0.47 2.97 -3.24
CA GLY A 7 0.90 3.35 -2.93
C GLY A 7 1.89 2.40 -3.59
N THR A 8 2.99 2.92 -4.11
CA THR A 8 4.11 2.09 -4.59
C THR A 8 5.40 2.66 -4.01
N MET A 9 6.21 1.81 -3.40
CA MET A 9 7.52 2.16 -2.86
C MET A 9 8.55 1.11 -3.26
N ALA A 10 9.76 1.55 -3.60
CA ALA A 10 10.89 0.66 -3.85
C ALA A 10 11.84 0.73 -2.65
N ARG A 11 12.22 -0.44 -2.12
CA ARG A 11 13.21 -0.56 -1.06
C ARG A 11 14.46 -1.21 -1.64
N ILE A 12 15.56 -0.48 -1.63
CA ILE A 12 16.88 -0.96 -2.05
C ILE A 12 17.62 -1.44 -0.80
N GLN A 13 18.10 -2.67 -0.80
CA GLN A 13 18.92 -3.23 0.27
C GLN A 13 20.23 -3.77 -0.31
N GLN A 14 21.36 -3.37 0.24
CA GLN A 14 22.65 -3.93 -0.13
C GLN A 14 22.94 -5.13 0.78
N LYS A 15 23.14 -6.31 0.19
CA LYS A 15 23.42 -7.54 0.93
C LYS A 15 24.55 -8.30 0.23
N ASN A 16 25.61 -8.61 0.97
CA ASN A 16 26.79 -9.32 0.44
C ASN A 16 27.38 -8.70 -0.86
N GLY A 17 27.39 -7.37 -0.98
CA GLY A 17 27.91 -6.69 -2.17
C GLY A 17 26.96 -6.66 -3.38
N HIS A 18 25.80 -7.32 -3.30
CA HIS A 18 24.74 -7.26 -4.30
C HIS A 18 23.61 -6.32 -3.88
N TYR A 19 22.95 -5.70 -4.86
CA TYR A 19 21.80 -4.83 -4.62
C TYR A 19 20.51 -5.63 -4.81
N HIS A 20 19.73 -5.73 -3.74
CA HIS A 20 18.38 -6.29 -3.78
C HIS A 20 17.37 -5.15 -3.90
N ILE A 21 16.50 -5.20 -4.90
CA ILE A 21 15.45 -4.21 -5.10
C ILE A 21 14.12 -4.90 -4.80
N ALA A 22 13.49 -4.50 -3.71
CA ALA A 22 12.13 -4.91 -3.36
C ALA A 22 11.15 -3.83 -3.80
N ASN A 23 10.23 -4.18 -4.69
CA ASN A 23 9.09 -3.33 -5.02
C ASN A 23 7.94 -3.70 -4.09
N ILE A 24 7.37 -2.70 -3.42
CA ILE A 24 6.27 -2.87 -2.49
C ILE A 24 5.11 -2.05 -3.02
N SER A 25 4.00 -2.72 -3.30
CA SER A 25 2.75 -2.08 -3.71
C SER A 25 1.73 -2.25 -2.61
N THR A 26 1.15 -1.15 -2.16
CA THR A 26 0.08 -1.13 -1.17
C THR A 26 -1.21 -0.66 -1.82
N VAL A 27 -2.29 -1.40 -1.62
CA VAL A 27 -3.64 -1.02 -2.02
C VAL A 27 -4.47 -0.87 -0.75
N ARG A 28 -4.96 0.34 -0.49
CA ARG A 28 -5.82 0.63 0.64
C ARG A 28 -7.22 0.93 0.15
N GLN A 29 -8.17 0.09 0.52
CA GLN A 29 -9.57 0.25 0.19
C GLN A 29 -10.35 0.61 1.45
N CYS A 30 -10.91 1.81 1.48
CA CYS A 30 -11.68 2.32 2.61
C CYS A 30 -13.15 2.51 2.26
N ILE A 31 -14.02 2.12 3.18
CA ILE A 31 -15.45 2.36 3.13
C ILE A 31 -15.73 3.64 3.91
N LYS A 32 -16.38 4.61 3.25
CA LYS A 32 -16.90 5.83 3.87
C LYS A 32 -18.42 5.77 3.95
N LEU A 33 -18.96 5.99 5.14
CA LEU A 33 -20.39 6.11 5.38
C LEU A 33 -20.72 7.57 5.74
N PRO A 34 -21.85 8.10 5.25
CA PRO A 34 -22.33 9.40 5.69
C PRO A 34 -22.80 9.30 7.14
N TRP A 35 -22.20 10.08 8.03
CA TRP A 35 -22.64 10.26 9.41
C TRP A 35 -22.85 11.75 9.65
N ASN A 36 -24.08 12.15 9.98
CA ASN A 36 -24.45 13.53 10.31
C ASN A 36 -23.99 14.56 9.25
N GLY A 37 -24.10 14.21 7.96
CA GLY A 37 -23.73 15.07 6.84
C GLY A 37 -22.25 15.04 6.43
N ILE A 38 -21.39 14.31 7.14
CA ILE A 38 -19.95 14.17 6.84
C ILE A 38 -19.66 12.73 6.39
N LEU A 39 -18.82 12.56 5.36
CA LEU A 39 -18.33 11.25 4.95
C LEU A 39 -17.21 10.80 5.90
N THR A 40 -17.53 9.84 6.78
CA THR A 40 -16.57 9.30 7.74
C THR A 40 -16.09 7.93 7.28
N VAL A 41 -14.78 7.69 7.37
CA VAL A 41 -14.20 6.36 7.11
C VAL A 41 -14.60 5.43 8.25
N VAL A 42 -15.23 4.31 7.92
CA VAL A 42 -15.70 3.33 8.91
C VAL A 42 -14.90 2.04 8.91
N SER A 43 -14.25 1.72 7.78
CA SER A 43 -13.39 0.54 7.67
C SER A 43 -12.39 0.72 6.54
N CYS A 44 -11.20 0.17 6.70
CA CYS A 44 -10.17 0.11 5.67
C CYS A 44 -9.57 -1.29 5.63
N LEU A 45 -9.37 -1.78 4.41
CA LEU A 45 -8.58 -2.97 4.10
C LEU A 45 -7.30 -2.52 3.41
N GLU A 46 -6.15 -3.01 3.88
CA GLU A 46 -4.86 -2.77 3.24
C GLU A 46 -4.28 -4.07 2.74
N LEU A 47 -3.92 -4.10 1.45
CA LEU A 47 -3.24 -5.21 0.81
C LEU A 47 -1.82 -4.77 0.44
N THR A 48 -0.81 -5.45 0.97
CA THR A 48 0.60 -5.20 0.64
C THR A 48 1.12 -6.37 -0.20
N ASN A 49 1.63 -6.07 -1.39
CA ASN A 49 2.35 -7.02 -2.24
C ASN A 49 3.84 -6.64 -2.25
N ILE A 50 4.71 -7.60 -1.94
CA ILE A 50 6.16 -7.42 -1.94
C ILE A 50 6.75 -8.31 -3.03
N HIS A 51 7.41 -7.68 -4.00
CA HIS A 51 8.10 -8.34 -5.09
C HIS A 51 9.59 -8.02 -5.02
N GLU A 52 10.39 -9.00 -4.63
CA GLU A 52 11.85 -8.87 -4.55
C GLU A 52 12.50 -9.34 -5.85
N ARG A 53 13.40 -8.53 -6.42
CA ARG A 53 14.31 -8.94 -7.48
C ARG A 53 15.76 -8.78 -7.02
N ASN A 54 16.57 -9.80 -7.31
CA ASN A 54 18.02 -9.73 -7.17
C ASN A 54 18.59 -9.07 -8.43
N VAL A 55 19.45 -8.07 -8.26
CA VAL A 55 20.11 -7.36 -9.36
C VAL A 55 21.61 -7.54 -9.27
#